data_AF-A0A2V9CL94-F1
#
_entry.id   AF-A0A2V9CL94-F1
#
_cell.length_a   1.000
_cell.length_b   1.000
_cell.length_c   1.000
_cell.angle_alpha   90.00
_cell.angle_beta   90.00
_cell.angle_gamma   90.00
#
_symmetry.space_group_name_H-M   'P 1'
#
loop_
_entity.id
_entity.type
_entity.pdbx_description
1 polymer ?
#
loop_
_entity_poly.entity_id
_entity_poly.type
_entity_poly.pdbx_seq_one_letter_code
_entity_poly.pdbx_strand_id
1 'polypeptide(L)'
;MFNFSANHLLLLSRTEYRTCAVFLMQDDSTHRVYRLYDFTKSQQITPGQYYCVSGKVNSANKLYLVIESVKMDTKHCRCSTTPAPADGAGGSLMK
;
A
#
# COMPACT_ATOMS: atom_id res chain seq x y z
N MET A 1 -15.93 -11.97 15.58
CA MET A 1 -15.19 -11.29 14.49
C MET A 1 -14.28 -10.26 15.15
N PHE A 2 -12.97 -10.34 14.95
CA PHE A 2 -12.01 -9.44 15.61
C PHE A 2 -11.61 -8.30 14.67
N ASN A 3 -11.19 -7.17 15.24
CA ASN A 3 -10.63 -6.08 14.44
C ASN A 3 -9.15 -6.38 14.13
N PHE A 4 -8.69 -5.95 12.97
CA PHE A 4 -7.27 -5.86 12.66
C PHE A 4 -6.93 -4.46 12.11
N SER A 5 -5.68 -4.08 12.29
CA SER A 5 -5.07 -2.97 11.58
C SER A 5 -3.65 -3.36 11.18
N ALA A 6 -3.21 -2.89 10.01
CA ALA A 6 -1.87 -3.08 9.52
C ALA A 6 -1.42 -1.82 8.79
N ASN A 7 -0.17 -1.41 9.01
CA ASN A 7 0.44 -0.23 8.41
C ASN A 7 1.59 -0.67 7.50
N HIS A 8 2.17 0.27 6.76
CA HIS A 8 3.30 0.01 5.86
C HIS A 8 3.02 -1.11 4.85
N LEU A 9 1.76 -1.20 4.40
CA LEU A 9 1.37 -2.21 3.43
C LEU A 9 1.63 -1.74 2.00
N LEU A 10 2.34 -2.55 1.23
CA LEU A 10 2.55 -2.39 -0.21
C LEU A 10 1.69 -3.39 -0.98
N LEU A 11 1.05 -2.92 -2.04
CA LEU A 11 0.31 -3.78 -2.95
C LEU A 11 1.28 -4.61 -3.81
N LEU A 12 1.20 -5.93 -3.71
CA LEU A 12 1.92 -6.86 -4.59
C LEU A 12 1.10 -7.23 -5.82
N SER A 13 -0.16 -7.60 -5.63
CA SER A 13 -1.05 -7.98 -6.72
C SER A 13 -2.52 -7.78 -6.35
N ARG A 14 -3.34 -7.62 -7.39
CA ARG A 14 -4.80 -7.45 -7.29
C ARG A 14 -5.49 -8.48 -8.17
N THR A 15 -6.52 -9.12 -7.66
CA THR A 15 -7.35 -10.07 -8.41
C THR A 15 -8.82 -9.70 -8.26
N GLU A 16 -9.49 -9.53 -9.38
CA GLU A 16 -10.93 -9.22 -9.44
C GLU A 16 -11.74 -10.50 -9.60
N TYR A 17 -12.65 -10.76 -8.67
CA TYR A 17 -13.66 -11.82 -8.78
C TYR A 17 -15.03 -11.20 -9.01
N ARG A 18 -16.03 -12.03 -9.34
CA ARG A 18 -17.42 -11.57 -9.48
C ARG A 18 -17.96 -10.93 -8.20
N THR A 19 -17.61 -11.47 -7.04
CA THR A 19 -18.18 -11.10 -5.74
C THR A 19 -17.29 -10.19 -4.88
N CYS A 20 -15.98 -10.12 -5.15
CA CYS A 20 -15.05 -9.30 -4.39
C CYS A 20 -13.78 -8.98 -5.17
N ALA A 21 -13.02 -8.00 -4.71
CA ALA A 21 -11.63 -7.79 -5.08
C ALA A 21 -10.73 -8.39 -3.98
N VAL A 22 -9.63 -9.01 -4.39
CA VAL A 22 -8.62 -9.56 -3.47
C VAL A 22 -7.29 -8.87 -3.71
N PHE A 23 -6.72 -8.34 -2.64
CA PHE A 23 -5.43 -7.67 -2.63
C PHE A 23 -4.42 -8.54 -1.89
N LEU A 24 -3.28 -8.82 -2.53
CA LEU A 24 -2.12 -9.39 -1.86
C LEU A 24 -1.22 -8.22 -1.46
N MET A 25 -1.04 -8.01 -0.16
CA MET A 25 -0.24 -6.90 0.35
C MET A 25 0.88 -7.39 1.25
N GLN A 26 2.06 -6.80 1.13
CA GLN A 26 3.20 -7.07 1.99
C GLN A 26 3.34 -5.98 3.04
N ASP A 27 3.50 -6.37 4.29
CA ASP A 27 3.98 -5.50 5.35
C ASP A 27 5.50 -5.39 5.27
N ASP A 28 5.98 -4.19 4.95
CA ASP A 28 7.40 -3.92 4.76
C ASP A 28 8.20 -4.04 6.07
N SER A 29 7.55 -3.87 7.22
CA SER A 29 8.21 -3.93 8.54
C SER A 29 8.36 -5.35 9.07
N THR A 30 7.43 -6.24 8.74
CA THR A 30 7.44 -7.63 9.24
C THR A 30 7.69 -8.68 8.15
N HIS A 31 7.78 -8.24 6.89
CA HIS A 31 7.83 -9.08 5.69
C HIS A 31 6.67 -10.08 5.55
N ARG A 32 5.60 -9.90 6.33
CA ARG A 32 4.39 -10.74 6.24
C ARG A 32 3.58 -10.36 5.01
N VAL A 33 2.98 -11.37 4.39
CA VAL A 33 2.08 -11.18 3.25
C VAL A 33 0.66 -11.47 3.71
N TYR A 34 -0.22 -10.50 3.52
CA TYR A 34 -1.63 -10.56 3.83
C TYR A 34 -2.46 -10.67 2.56
N ARG A 35 -3.50 -11.51 2.63
CA ARG A 35 -4.54 -11.59 1.60
C ARG A 35 -5.79 -10.89 2.12
N LEU A 36 -6.08 -9.71 1.57
CA LEU A 36 -7.16 -8.83 2.00
C LEU A 36 -8.33 -8.89 1.01
N TYR A 37 -9.55 -8.90 1.53
CA TYR A 37 -10.77 -9.03 0.75
C TYR A 37 -11.60 -7.76 0.84
N ASP A 38 -11.94 -7.21 -0.33
CA ASP A 38 -12.90 -6.11 -0.46
C ASP A 38 -14.16 -6.60 -1.18
N PHE A 39 -15.21 -6.83 -0.42
CA PHE A 39 -16.52 -7.21 -0.97
C PHE A 39 -17.29 -6.02 -1.55
N THR A 40 -16.93 -4.79 -1.19
CA THR A 40 -17.55 -3.58 -1.73
C THR A 40 -17.01 -3.21 -3.11
N LYS A 41 -15.81 -3.72 -3.44
CA LYS A 41 -15.05 -3.39 -4.66
C LYS A 41 -14.81 -1.89 -4.85
N SER A 42 -14.85 -1.13 -3.77
CA SER A 42 -14.71 0.33 -3.80
C SER A 42 -13.28 0.79 -3.51
N GLN A 43 -12.42 -0.09 -3.00
CA GLN A 43 -11.08 0.28 -2.55
C GLN A 43 -10.15 0.55 -3.74
N GLN A 44 -9.60 1.76 -3.78
CA GLN A 44 -8.61 2.18 -4.77
C GLN A 44 -7.22 2.09 -4.16
N ILE A 45 -6.56 0.94 -4.36
CA ILE A 45 -5.20 0.68 -3.90
C ILE A 45 -4.31 0.58 -5.14
N THR A 46 -3.23 1.36 -5.17
CA THR A 46 -2.29 1.43 -6.30
C THR A 46 -0.92 0.88 -5.92
N PRO A 47 -0.19 0.23 -6.84
CA PRO A 47 1.18 -0.19 -6.59
C PRO A 47 2.10 0.99 -6.28
N GLY A 48 3.16 0.75 -5.49
CA GLY A 48 4.20 1.75 -5.19
C GLY A 48 3.87 2.77 -4.11
N GLN A 49 2.67 2.71 -3.52
CA GLN A 49 2.27 3.53 -2.38
C GLN A 49 2.10 2.65 -1.13
N TYR A 50 2.45 3.22 0.03
CA TYR A 50 2.18 2.59 1.31
C TYR A 50 0.75 2.90 1.78
N TYR A 51 0.12 1.91 2.41
CA TYR A 51 -1.22 2.05 2.97
C TYR A 51 -1.30 1.56 4.41
N CYS A 52 -2.18 2.21 5.18
CA CYS A 52 -2.76 1.71 6.41
C CYS A 52 -4.11 1.08 6.08
N VAL A 53 -4.30 -0.18 6.47
CA VAL A 53 -5.56 -0.90 6.27
C VAL A 53 -6.11 -1.35 7.61
N SER A 54 -7.42 -1.18 7.78
CA SER A 54 -8.16 -1.69 8.93
C SER A 54 -9.36 -2.50 8.48
N GLY A 55 -9.73 -3.48 9.29
CA GLY A 55 -11.03 -4.11 9.13
C GLY A 55 -11.22 -5.30 10.05
N LYS A 56 -11.84 -6.34 9.51
CA LYS A 56 -12.34 -7.47 10.29
C LYS A 56 -11.66 -8.78 9.93
N VAL A 57 -11.30 -9.54 10.94
CA VAL A 57 -10.88 -10.93 10.83
C VAL A 57 -12.12 -11.83 10.91
N ASN A 58 -12.45 -12.49 9.81
CA ASN A 58 -13.49 -13.49 9.72
C ASN A 58 -12.87 -14.89 9.78
N SER A 59 -13.43 -15.79 10.59
CA SER A 59 -12.94 -17.14 10.84
C SER A 59 -13.87 -18.22 10.29
N ALA A 60 -14.55 -17.97 9.16
CA ALA A 60 -15.37 -18.98 8.50
C ALA A 60 -14.46 -20.01 7.80
N ASN A 61 -14.05 -21.06 8.52
CA ASN A 61 -13.21 -22.17 8.07
C ASN A 61 -11.73 -21.82 7.77
N LYS A 62 -11.45 -20.60 7.31
CA LYS A 62 -10.10 -20.00 7.17
C LYS A 62 -10.12 -18.56 7.70
N LEU A 63 -8.95 -18.04 8.05
CA LEU A 63 -8.80 -16.65 8.45
C LEU A 63 -8.84 -15.75 7.21
N TYR A 64 -9.87 -14.91 7.12
CA TYR A 64 -10.04 -13.89 6.09
C TYR A 64 -9.89 -12.50 6.71
N LEU A 65 -9.05 -11.67 6.10
CA LEU A 65 -8.93 -10.26 6.44
C LEU A 65 -9.82 -9.46 5.50
N VAL A 66 -10.93 -8.93 6.02
CA VAL A 66 -11.90 -8.15 5.26
C VAL A 66 -11.62 -6.67 5.48
N ILE A 67 -11.48 -5.93 4.39
CA ILE A 67 -11.19 -4.50 4.42
C ILE A 67 -12.46 -3.73 4.82
N GLU A 68 -12.36 -2.89 5.84
CA GLU A 68 -13.38 -1.88 6.15
C GLU A 68 -12.92 -0.47 5.77
N SER A 69 -11.63 -0.16 5.96
CA SER A 69 -11.09 1.14 5.59
C SER A 69 -9.64 1.04 5.13
N VAL A 70 -9.27 1.92 4.20
CA VAL A 70 -7.93 2.08 3.66
C VAL A 70 -7.56 3.55 3.71
N LYS A 71 -6.34 3.85 4.14
CA LYS A 71 -5.77 5.18 4.12
C LYS A 71 -4.38 5.11 3.51
N MET A 72 -4.07 6.05 2.62
CA MET A 72 -2.70 6.20 2.14
C MET A 72 -1.80 6.61 3.31
N ASP A 73 -0.66 5.95 3.43
CA ASP A 73 0.33 6.27 4.44
C ASP A 73 1.27 7.36 3.93
N THR A 74 0.95 8.59 4.28
CA THR A 74 1.73 9.77 3.90
C THR A 74 3.02 9.91 4.71
N LYS A 75 3.15 9.22 5.85
CA LYS A 75 4.36 9.30 6.69
C LYS A 75 5.52 8.53 6.07
N HIS A 76 5.21 7.47 5.33
CA HIS A 76 6.19 6.61 4.67
C HIS A 76 6.25 6.81 3.17
N CYS A 77 5.67 7.90 2.67
CA CYS A 77 5.67 8.22 1.24
C CYS A 77 7.12 8.14 0.72
N ARG A 78 7.39 7.22 -0.23
CA ARG A 78 8.66 7.23 -0.95
C ARG A 78 8.73 8.55 -1.71
N CYS A 79 9.46 9.51 -1.16
CA CYS A 79 9.84 10.70 -1.91
C CYS A 79 10.53 10.19 -3.17
N SER A 80 9.93 10.42 -4.35
CA SER A 80 10.63 10.23 -5.61
C SER A 80 11.83 11.17 -5.58
N THR A 81 13.00 10.63 -5.30
CA THR A 81 14.26 11.36 -5.48
C THR A 81 14.52 11.42 -6.98
N THR A 82 13.72 12.22 -7.70
CA THR A 82 14.12 12.71 -9.01
C THR A 82 15.22 13.71 -8.71
N PRO A 83 16.49 13.47 -9.10
CA PRO A 83 17.51 14.48 -8.94
C PRO A 83 17.04 15.70 -9.75
N ALA A 84 16.95 16.86 -9.12
CA ALA A 84 16.81 18.11 -9.84
C ALA A 84 17.96 18.17 -10.87
N PRO A 85 17.70 18.55 -12.14
CA PRO A 85 18.78 18.78 -13.09
C PRO A 85 19.70 19.83 -12.47
N ALA A 86 20.98 19.48 -12.29
CA ALA A 86 21.96 20.47 -11.89
C ALA A 86 22.10 21.45 -13.06
N ASP A 87 21.49 22.63 -12.94
CA ASP A 87 21.75 23.75 -13.84
C ASP A 87 23.22 24.14 -13.68
N GLY A 88 24.06 23.57 -14.54
CA GLY A 88 25.46 23.91 -14.69
C GLY A 88 25.60 25.31 -15.27
N ALA A 89 25.50 26.33 -14.43
CA ALA A 89 25.86 27.70 -14.81
C ALA A 89 27.38 27.88 -14.61
N GLY A 90 28.11 27.84 -15.72
CA GLY A 90 29.54 28.16 -15.76
C GLY A 90 29.81 29.63 -15.43
N GLY A 91 30.94 29.88 -14.77
CA GLY A 91 31.47 31.22 -14.49
C GLY A 91 32.99 31.20 -14.51
N SER A 92 33.55 31.85 -15.53
CA SER A 92 34.96 31.94 -15.90
C SER A 92 35.89 32.42 -14.79
N LEU A 93 37.04 31.75 -14.64
CA LEU A 93 38.18 32.21 -13.84
C LEU A 93 38.94 33.28 -14.66
N MET A 94 38.76 34.56 -14.33
CA MET A 94 39.64 35.61 -14.83
C MET A 94 40.85 35.75 -13.92
N LYS A 95 42.01 35.85 -14.58
CA LYS A 95 43.37 35.93 -14.06
C LYS A 95 43.67 37.30 -13.49
#